data_AF-A0A9D6NEE2-F1
#
_entry.id   AF-A0A9D6NEE2-F1
#
_cell.length_a   1.000
_cell.length_b   1.000
_cell.length_c   1.000
_cell.angle_alpha   90.00
_cell.angle_beta   90.00
_cell.angle_gamma   90.00
#
_symmetry.space_group_name_H-M   'P 1'
#
loop_
_entity.id
_entity.type
_entity.pdbx_description
1 polymer ?
#
loop_
_entity_poly.entity_id
_entity_poly.type
_entity_poly.pdbx_seq_one_letter_code
_entity_poly.pdbx_strand_id
1 'polypeptide(L)' 'MTDIDKAVEKIEQGDAWEETDEVVLVEVKKPLDKVIPVRLPADKWEQIRAEARELGVGPTTLARMWILERLRQRVKA' A
#
# COMPACT_ATOMS: atom_id res chain seq x y z
N MET A 1 27.29 3.08 16.89
CA MET A 1 26.24 2.28 16.24
C MET A 1 25.05 2.28 17.16
N THR A 2 23.90 2.77 16.69
CA THR A 2 22.68 2.82 17.50
C THR A 2 22.12 1.41 17.66
N ASP A 3 21.26 1.18 18.65
CA ASP A 3 20.67 -0.14 18.88
C ASP A 3 19.81 -0.61 17.69
N ILE A 4 19.26 0.34 16.93
CA ILE A 4 18.50 0.07 15.69
C ILE A 4 19.43 -0.49 14.60
N ASP A 5 20.61 0.11 14.42
CA ASP A 5 21.56 -0.33 13.37
C ASP A 5 21.99 -1.79 13.58
N LYS A 6 22.19 -2.19 14.85
CA LYS A 6 22.51 -3.58 15.22
C LYS A 6 21.36 -4.55 14.91
N ALA A 7 20.13 -4.13 15.15
CA ALA A 7 18.96 -4.95 14.88
C ALA A 7 18.76 -5.16 13.36
N VAL A 8 18.98 -4.12 12.56
CA VAL A 8 18.93 -4.21 11.09
C VAL A 8 19.96 -5.19 10.56
N GLU A 9 21.20 -5.13 11.04
CA GLU A 9 22.27 -6.05 10.61
C GLU A 9 21.94 -7.52 10.92
N LYS A 10 21.37 -7.81 12.10
CA LYS A 10 20.90 -9.16 12.44
C LYS A 10 19.79 -9.66 11.51
N ILE A 11 18.88 -8.78 11.09
CA ILE A 11 17.81 -9.12 10.14
C ILE A 11 18.41 -9.47 8.77
N GLU A 12 19.36 -8.67 8.28
CA GLU A 12 20.02 -8.94 6.99
C GLU A 12 20.82 -10.25 7.00
N GLN A 13 21.39 -10.61 8.14
CA GLN A 13 22.11 -11.87 8.35
C GLN A 13 21.19 -13.08 8.60
N GLY A 14 19.88 -12.86 8.77
CA GLY A 14 18.90 -13.91 9.03
C GLY A 14 18.91 -14.45 10.47
N ASP A 15 19.58 -13.77 11.40
CA ASP A 15 19.76 -14.15 12.81
C ASP A 15 19.01 -13.18 13.75
N ALA A 16 17.82 -12.75 13.31
CA ALA A 16 17.01 -11.76 14.01
C ALA A 16 15.96 -12.36 14.95
N TRP A 17 15.71 -13.66 14.87
CA TRP A 17 14.59 -14.32 15.54
C TRP A 17 15.11 -15.43 16.44
N GLU A 18 14.70 -15.42 17.69
CA GLU A 18 14.95 -16.50 18.65
C GLU A 18 13.79 -17.50 18.60
N GLU A 19 14.04 -18.78 18.87
CA GLU A 19 12.97 -19.79 18.93
C GLU A 19 11.90 -19.49 20.00
N THR A 20 12.25 -18.67 20.99
CA THR A 20 11.36 -18.22 22.06
C THR A 20 10.50 -17.00 21.70
N ASP A 21 10.73 -16.40 20.53
CA ASP A 21 9.98 -15.22 20.11
C ASP A 21 8.50 -15.55 19.87
N GLU A 22 7.62 -14.65 20.26
CA GLU A 22 6.18 -14.80 20.06
C GLU A 22 5.83 -14.74 18.57
N VAL A 23 5.19 -15.79 18.06
CA VAL A 23 4.70 -15.82 16.68
C VAL A 23 3.43 -14.98 16.56
N VAL A 24 3.55 -13.83 15.89
CA VAL A 24 2.41 -12.95 15.59
C VAL A 24 1.83 -13.29 14.22
N LEU A 25 0.57 -13.75 14.20
CA LEU A 25 -0.18 -13.94 12.95
C LEU A 25 -0.71 -12.61 12.43
N VAL A 26 -0.23 -12.19 11.25
CA VAL A 26 -0.68 -10.95 10.60
C VAL A 26 -1.57 -11.29 9.41
N GLU A 27 -2.81 -10.79 9.43
CA GLU A 27 -3.72 -10.92 8.28
C GLU A 27 -3.32 -9.91 7.19
N VAL A 28 -2.62 -10.41 6.17
CA VAL A 28 -2.28 -9.61 4.99
C VAL A 28 -3.38 -9.69 3.94
N LYS A 29 -3.70 -8.56 3.32
CA LYS A 29 -4.64 -8.55 2.18
C LYS A 29 -4.04 -9.33 1.01
N LYS A 30 -4.88 -10.07 0.30
CA LYS A 30 -4.46 -10.72 -0.96
C LYS A 30 -3.83 -9.69 -1.91
N PRO A 31 -2.70 -10.03 -2.54
CA PRO A 31 -2.09 -9.17 -3.54
C PRO A 31 -3.08 -8.88 -4.66
N LEU A 32 -2.97 -7.71 -5.28
CA LEU A 32 -3.81 -7.34 -6.42
C LEU A 32 -3.32 -8.10 -7.66
N ASP A 33 -4.20 -8.89 -8.29
CA ASP A 33 -3.81 -9.81 -9.37
C ASP A 33 -3.61 -9.15 -10.74
N LYS A 34 -4.05 -7.89 -10.91
CA LYS A 34 -4.11 -7.21 -12.21
C LYS A 34 -3.59 -5.78 -12.13
N VAL A 35 -2.84 -5.40 -13.16
CA VAL A 35 -2.35 -4.02 -13.37
C VAL A 35 -3.04 -3.44 -14.59
N ILE A 36 -3.52 -2.19 -14.47
CA ILE A 36 -4.14 -1.44 -15.56
C ILE A 36 -3.27 -0.22 -15.86
N PRO A 37 -2.52 -0.19 -16.99
CA PRO A 37 -1.80 1.01 -17.40
C PRO A 37 -2.79 2.04 -17.95
N VAL A 38 -2.87 3.22 -17.31
CA VAL A 38 -3.76 4.32 -17.72
C VAL A 38 -2.92 5.54 -18.07
N ARG A 39 -3.14 6.10 -19.26
CA ARG A 39 -2.57 7.41 -19.64
C ARG A 39 -3.50 8.51 -19.13
N LEU A 40 -2.95 9.45 -18.38
CA LEU A 40 -3.66 10.60 -17.86
C LEU A 40 -2.95 11.90 -18.32
N PRO A 41 -3.71 12.96 -18.60
CA PRO A 41 -3.15 14.30 -18.66
C PRO A 41 -2.40 14.65 -17.38
N ALA A 42 -1.29 15.37 -17.50
CA ALA A 42 -0.43 15.70 -16.35
C ALA A 42 -1.16 16.54 -15.30
N ASP A 43 -2.02 17.47 -15.73
CA ASP A 43 -2.84 18.30 -14.83
C ASP A 43 -3.84 17.47 -14.02
N LYS A 44 -4.42 16.43 -14.62
CA LYS A 44 -5.34 15.51 -13.94
C LYS A 44 -4.61 14.60 -12.97
N TRP A 45 -3.39 14.17 -13.32
CA TRP A 45 -2.55 13.43 -12.39
C TRP A 45 -2.21 14.26 -11.14
N GLU A 46 -1.86 15.54 -11.31
CA GLU A 46 -1.58 16.42 -10.16
C GLU A 46 -2.82 16.68 -9.30
N GLN A 47 -4.00 16.82 -9.90
CA GLN A 47 -5.26 16.93 -9.15
C GLN A 47 -5.49 15.69 -8.26
N ILE A 48 -5.32 14.49 -8.82
CA ILE A 48 -5.45 13.23 -8.06
C ILE A 48 -4.43 13.18 -6.92
N ARG A 49 -3.19 13.62 -7.16
CA ARG A 49 -2.14 13.62 -6.14
C ARG A 49 -2.47 14.58 -5.00
N ALA A 50 -2.99 15.77 -5.30
CA ALA A 50 -3.39 16.74 -4.29
C ALA A 50 -4.51 16.19 -3.39
N GLU A 51 -5.57 15.66 -4.00
CA GLU A 51 -6.71 15.10 -3.27
C GLU A 51 -6.32 13.86 -2.45
N ALA A 52 -5.50 12.97 -3.03
CA ALA A 52 -5.01 11.79 -2.30
C ALA A 52 -4.19 12.18 -1.07
N ARG A 53 -3.40 13.25 -1.17
CA ARG A 53 -2.63 13.79 -0.03
C ARG A 53 -3.54 14.32 1.07
N GLU A 54 -4.59 15.05 0.73
CA GLU A 54 -5.57 15.55 1.71
C GLU A 54 -6.28 14.41 2.44
N LEU A 55 -6.51 13.30 1.74
CA LEU A 55 -7.14 12.09 2.29
C LEU A 55 -6.15 11.12 2.97
N GLY A 56 -4.85 11.43 2.96
CA GLY A 56 -3.81 10.57 3.56
C GLY A 56 -3.59 9.24 2.84
N VAL A 57 -3.91 9.14 1.55
CA VAL A 57 -3.75 7.93 0.74
C VAL A 57 -2.84 8.15 -0.46
N GLY A 58 -2.34 7.08 -1.07
CA GLY A 58 -1.59 7.16 -2.32
C GLY A 58 -2.49 7.51 -3.51
N PRO A 59 -1.98 8.21 -4.55
CA PRO A 59 -2.78 8.60 -5.72
C PRO A 59 -3.35 7.39 -6.49
N THR A 60 -2.60 6.30 -6.57
CA THR A 60 -3.06 5.04 -7.18
C THR A 60 -4.13 4.34 -6.33
N THR A 61 -4.03 4.45 -4.99
CA THR A 61 -5.05 3.96 -4.06
C THR A 61 -6.35 4.73 -4.22
N LEU A 62 -6.29 6.07 -4.30
CA LEU A 62 -7.46 6.92 -4.54
C LEU A 62 -8.13 6.58 -5.88
N ALA A 63 -7.34 6.49 -6.95
CA ALA A 63 -7.85 6.10 -8.26
C ALA A 63 -8.56 4.74 -8.23
N ARG A 64 -7.99 3.75 -7.53
CA ARG A 64 -8.62 2.43 -7.33
C ARG A 64 -9.95 2.54 -6.56
N MET A 65 -10.01 3.36 -5.51
CA MET A 65 -11.23 3.56 -4.72
C MET A 65 -12.36 4.10 -5.59
N TRP A 66 -12.11 5.15 -6.38
CA TRP A 66 -13.10 5.71 -7.29
C TRP A 66 -13.59 4.71 -8.35
N ILE A 67 -12.69 3.92 -8.94
CA ILE A 67 -13.06 2.88 -9.91
C ILE A 67 -14.03 1.89 -9.26
N LEU A 68 -13.69 1.36 -8.08
CA LEU A 68 -14.52 0.38 -7.37
C LEU A 68 -15.84 0.96 -6.89
N GLU A 69 -15.84 2.21 -6.42
CA GLU A 69 -17.05 2.92 -6.02
C GLU A 69 -18.01 3.09 -7.20
N ARG A 70 -17.49 3.54 -8.35
CA ARG A 70 -18.29 3.74 -9.55
C ARG A 70 -18.91 2.44 -10.05
N LEU A 71 -18.18 1.32 -9.97
CA LEU A 71 -18.71 0.00 -10.29
C LEU A 71 -19.84 -0.41 -9.34
N ARG A 72 -19.68 -0.20 -8.03
CA ARG A 72 -20.73 -0.50 -7.04
C ARG A 72 -22.01 0.29 -7.28
N GLN A 73 -21.88 1.57 -7.63
CA GLN A 73 -23.04 2.43 -7.92
C GLN A 73 -23.84 1.93 -9.13
N ARG A 74 -23.17 1.41 -10.17
CA ARG A 74 -23.84 0.88 -11.37
C ARG A 74 -24.58 -0.44 -11.13
N VAL A 75 -24.13 -1.27 -10.19
CA VAL A 75 -24.79 -2.54 -9.85
C VAL A 75 -26.05 -2.32 -9.00
N LYS A 76 -26.14 -1.18 -8.31
CA LYS A 76 -27.30 -0.82 -7.49
C LYS A 76 -28.41 -0.06 -8.24
N ALA A 77 -28.15 0.37 -9.47
CA ALA A 77 -29.08 1.09 -10.34
C ALA A 77 -29.73 0.12 -11.34
#